data_AF-A0A1G7PB06-F1
#
_entry.id   AF-A0A1G7PB06-F1
#
_cell.length_a   1.000
_cell.length_b   1.000
_cell.length_c   1.000
_cell.angle_alpha   90.00
_cell.angle_beta   90.00
_cell.angle_gamma   90.00
#
_symmetry.space_group_name_H-M   'P 1'
#
loop_
_entity.id
_entity.type
_entity.pdbx_description
1 polymer ?
#
loop_
_entity_poly.entity_id
_entity_poly.type
_entity_poly.pdbx_seq_one_letter_code
_entity_poly.pdbx_strand_id
1 'polypeptide(L)'
;MEQIALVQYEYEFPNEFTDELVEQIGGIMNIPVDLTKDNKMRHIQDYESETEIIRLIKDPIEPKTFILIKYNKTDWYYAIVIRCREEIHQKIKQVLIGINEQIEEEYGDTPFETIENVINNKDTLLDKFLERHNFSID
;
A
#
# COMPACT_ATOMS: atom_id res chain seq x y z
N MET A 1 23.41 7.75 -12.83
CA MET A 1 22.23 7.07 -12.26
C MET A 1 21.02 7.80 -12.79
N GLU A 2 20.19 7.13 -13.58
CA GLU A 2 18.90 7.70 -13.98
C GLU A 2 18.08 7.96 -12.71
N GLN A 3 17.45 9.12 -12.65
CA GLN A 3 16.52 9.45 -11.58
C GLN A 3 15.24 8.68 -11.86
N ILE A 4 15.00 7.61 -11.11
CA ILE A 4 13.76 6.83 -11.22
C ILE A 4 12.61 7.74 -10.81
N ALA A 5 11.71 8.03 -11.73
CA ALA A 5 10.48 8.77 -11.45
C ALA A 5 9.52 7.83 -10.71
N LEU A 6 9.07 8.28 -9.53
CA LEU A 6 8.21 7.50 -8.63
C LEU A 6 6.88 8.23 -8.42
N VAL A 7 5.86 7.42 -8.16
CA VAL A 7 4.49 7.84 -7.81
C VAL A 7 4.11 7.16 -6.50
N GLN A 8 3.33 7.86 -5.67
CA GLN A 8 2.78 7.31 -4.44
C GLN A 8 1.27 7.48 -4.42
N TYR A 9 0.58 6.40 -4.08
CA TYR A 9 -0.85 6.39 -3.78
C TYR A 9 -1.04 5.91 -2.35
N GLU A 10 -2.04 6.45 -1.68
CA GLU A 10 -2.40 6.06 -0.31
C GLU A 10 -3.91 5.90 -0.22
N TYR A 11 -4.34 4.88 0.50
CA TYR A 11 -5.74 4.46 0.48
C TYR A 11 -6.13 3.84 1.83
N GLU A 12 -7.30 4.19 2.37
CA GLU A 12 -7.92 3.58 3.57
C GLU A 12 -9.24 2.94 3.14
N PHE A 13 -9.46 1.69 3.52
CA PHE A 13 -10.54 0.89 2.94
C PHE A 13 -10.94 -0.29 3.83
N PRO A 14 -12.14 -0.89 3.63
CA PRO A 14 -12.54 -2.10 4.33
C PRO A 14 -11.57 -3.25 4.09
N ASN A 15 -11.25 -3.99 5.14
CA ASN A 15 -10.17 -4.98 5.13
C ASN A 15 -10.36 -6.15 4.16
N GLU A 16 -11.59 -6.49 3.79
CA GLU A 16 -11.89 -7.65 2.92
C GLU A 16 -11.34 -7.50 1.49
N PHE A 17 -11.10 -6.28 1.02
CA PHE A 17 -10.50 -6.00 -0.29
C PHE A 17 -8.96 -6.09 -0.28
N THR A 18 -8.34 -6.34 0.87
CA THR A 18 -6.87 -6.24 1.02
C THR A 18 -6.13 -7.28 0.21
N ASP A 19 -6.56 -8.53 0.27
CA ASP A 19 -5.84 -9.63 -0.37
C ASP A 19 -5.87 -9.48 -1.89
N GLU A 20 -7.06 -9.23 -2.46
CA GLU A 20 -7.23 -8.99 -3.89
C GLU A 20 -6.43 -7.77 -4.36
N LEU A 21 -6.51 -6.65 -3.64
CA LEU A 21 -5.78 -5.43 -3.99
C LEU A 21 -4.27 -5.69 -4.01
N VAL A 22 -3.72 -6.28 -2.95
CA VAL A 22 -2.26 -6.48 -2.84
C VAL A 22 -1.75 -7.50 -3.85
N GLU A 23 -2.52 -8.56 -4.15
CA GLU A 23 -2.15 -9.52 -5.19
C GLU A 23 -2.09 -8.86 -6.58
N GLN A 24 -3.09 -8.06 -6.95
CA GLN A 24 -3.10 -7.35 -8.23
C GLN A 24 -1.95 -6.35 -8.34
N ILE A 25 -1.75 -5.54 -7.30
CA ILE A 25 -0.69 -4.54 -7.24
C ILE A 25 0.70 -5.20 -7.27
N GLY A 26 0.89 -6.27 -6.48
CA GLY A 26 2.12 -7.08 -6.48
C GLY A 26 2.41 -7.66 -7.85
N GLY A 27 1.39 -8.17 -8.56
CA GLY A 27 1.52 -8.64 -9.94
C GLY A 27 1.95 -7.56 -10.93
N ILE A 28 1.36 -6.36 -10.85
CA ILE A 28 1.72 -5.22 -11.72
C ILE A 28 3.16 -4.76 -11.45
N MET A 29 3.57 -4.71 -10.19
CA MET A 29 4.90 -4.28 -9.76
C MET A 29 5.94 -5.40 -9.90
N ASN A 30 5.52 -6.63 -10.21
CA ASN A 30 6.35 -7.83 -10.20
C ASN A 30 7.06 -8.07 -8.84
N ILE A 31 6.38 -7.72 -7.75
CA ILE A 31 6.83 -7.96 -6.38
C ILE A 31 6.13 -9.23 -5.88
N PRO A 32 6.88 -10.27 -5.48
CA PRO A 32 6.29 -11.43 -4.82
C PRO A 32 5.64 -11.00 -3.50
N VAL A 33 4.36 -11.30 -3.32
CA VAL A 33 3.61 -11.01 -2.09
C VAL A 33 3.30 -12.29 -1.35
N ASP A 34 3.33 -12.23 -0.02
CA ASP A 34 2.86 -13.28 0.87
C ASP A 34 2.26 -12.61 2.10
N LEU A 35 0.94 -12.66 2.21
CA LEU A 35 0.20 -12.02 3.29
C LEU A 35 0.03 -12.91 4.52
N THR A 36 0.59 -14.12 4.51
CA THR A 36 0.53 -15.00 5.67
C THR A 36 1.38 -14.45 6.82
N LYS A 37 1.01 -14.81 8.06
CA LYS A 37 1.80 -14.46 9.25
C LYS A 37 3.16 -15.16 9.29
N ASP A 38 3.25 -16.35 8.68
CA ASP A 38 4.46 -17.19 8.68
C ASP A 38 5.37 -16.93 7.47
N ASN A 39 5.14 -15.83 6.73
CA ASN A 39 5.95 -15.50 5.56
C ASN A 39 7.45 -15.41 5.95
N LYS A 40 8.32 -15.89 5.06
CA LYS A 40 9.78 -15.91 5.27
C LYS A 40 10.54 -15.09 4.23
N MET A 41 9.82 -14.22 3.52
CA MET A 41 10.38 -13.45 2.42
C MET A 41 11.18 -12.28 2.98
N ARG A 42 12.47 -12.17 2.60
CA ARG A 42 13.39 -11.16 3.18
C ARG A 42 12.99 -9.71 2.88
N HIS A 43 12.25 -9.50 1.80
CA HIS A 43 11.77 -8.19 1.38
C HIS A 43 10.45 -7.80 2.04
N ILE A 44 9.89 -8.66 2.90
CA ILE A 44 8.70 -8.41 3.70
C ILE A 44 9.13 -8.20 5.16
N GLN A 45 8.67 -7.10 5.76
CA GLN A 45 8.98 -6.73 7.13
C GLN A 45 7.72 -6.31 7.86
N ASP A 46 7.50 -6.85 9.05
CA ASP A 46 6.36 -6.50 9.90
C ASP A 46 6.84 -5.66 11.09
N TYR A 47 6.14 -4.56 11.35
CA TYR A 47 6.31 -3.68 12.49
C TYR A 47 5.03 -3.73 13.31
N GLU A 48 5.09 -4.30 14.50
CA GLU A 48 3.91 -4.59 15.31
C GLU A 48 3.83 -3.68 16.54
N SER A 49 2.62 -3.20 16.80
CA SER A 49 2.24 -2.48 18.02
C SER A 49 1.06 -3.18 18.69
N GLU A 50 0.58 -2.64 19.81
CA GLU A 50 -0.61 -3.20 20.50
C GLU A 50 -1.87 -3.16 19.63
N THR A 51 -2.03 -2.14 18.78
CA THR A 51 -3.28 -1.87 18.05
C THR A 51 -3.20 -2.14 16.54
N GLU A 52 -2.00 -2.25 15.98
CA GLU A 52 -1.81 -2.38 14.52
C GLU A 52 -0.53 -3.12 14.15
N ILE A 53 -0.50 -3.68 12.94
CA ILE A 53 0.66 -4.26 12.27
C ILE A 53 0.90 -3.47 10.99
N ILE A 54 2.10 -2.93 10.80
CA ILE A 54 2.54 -2.39 9.51
C ILE A 54 3.38 -3.44 8.80
N ARG A 55 2.92 -3.89 7.63
CA ARG A 55 3.68 -4.77 6.74
C ARG A 55 4.26 -3.95 5.61
N LEU A 56 5.57 -3.99 5.44
CA LEU A 56 6.29 -3.36 4.34
C LEU A 56 6.85 -4.43 3.41
N ILE A 57 6.40 -4.43 2.15
CA ILE A 57 6.81 -5.33 1.09
C ILE A 57 7.58 -4.50 0.06
N LYS A 58 8.91 -4.55 0.12
CA LYS A 58 9.78 -3.82 -0.82
C LYS A 58 10.03 -4.64 -2.09
N ASP A 59 10.23 -3.98 -3.23
CA ASP A 59 10.80 -4.65 -4.41
C ASP A 59 12.23 -5.14 -4.08
N PRO A 60 12.56 -6.41 -4.32
CA PRO A 60 13.89 -6.97 -4.02
C PRO A 60 15.04 -6.33 -4.80
N ILE A 61 14.76 -5.75 -5.96
CA ILE A 61 15.72 -5.12 -6.87
C ILE A 61 15.71 -3.60 -6.66
N GLU A 62 14.54 -3.00 -6.44
CA GLU A 62 14.37 -1.55 -6.26
C GLU A 62 13.61 -1.17 -4.98
N PRO A 63 14.26 -1.17 -3.80
CA PRO A 63 13.57 -1.02 -2.51
C PRO A 63 12.74 0.26 -2.32
N LYS A 64 12.92 1.27 -3.18
CA LYS A 64 12.09 2.50 -3.21
C LYS A 64 10.69 2.26 -3.81
N THR A 65 10.49 1.13 -4.47
CA THR A 65 9.22 0.64 -4.97
C THR A 65 8.70 -0.39 -3.96
N PHE A 66 7.52 -0.17 -3.41
CA PHE A 66 7.00 -0.99 -2.31
C PHE A 66 5.48 -0.91 -2.16
N ILE A 67 4.95 -1.89 -1.43
CA ILE A 67 3.59 -1.93 -0.92
C ILE A 67 3.71 -1.92 0.61
N LEU A 68 3.05 -0.98 1.28
CA LEU A 68 2.95 -0.96 2.74
C LEU A 68 1.48 -1.11 3.11
N ILE A 69 1.18 -2.02 4.03
CA ILE A 69 -0.18 -2.30 4.51
C ILE A 69 -0.21 -2.07 6.01
N LYS A 70 -1.18 -1.31 6.50
CA LYS A 70 -1.48 -1.12 7.91
C LYS A 70 -2.71 -1.94 8.26
N TYR A 71 -2.49 -3.07 8.92
CA TYR A 71 -3.53 -3.90 9.50
C TYR A 71 -3.94 -3.31 10.86
N ASN A 72 -5.22 -2.98 11.01
CA ASN A 72 -5.77 -2.61 12.31
C ASN A 72 -6.22 -3.87 13.06
N LYS A 73 -5.85 -4.02 14.33
CA LYS A 73 -6.27 -5.16 15.16
C LYS A 73 -7.63 -4.93 15.82
N THR A 74 -8.13 -3.70 15.78
CA THR A 74 -9.32 -3.23 16.50
C THR A 74 -10.38 -2.63 15.59
N ASP A 75 -10.07 -2.46 14.30
CA ASP A 75 -10.95 -1.86 13.31
C ASP A 75 -10.94 -2.71 12.03
N TRP A 76 -12.03 -2.63 11.27
CA TRP A 76 -12.22 -3.28 9.98
C TRP A 76 -11.66 -2.45 8.82
N TYR A 77 -11.25 -1.20 9.07
CA TYR A 77 -10.53 -0.38 8.09
C TYR A 77 -9.01 -0.56 8.17
N TYR A 78 -8.43 -0.92 7.02
CA TYR A 78 -6.99 -0.98 6.81
C TYR A 78 -6.54 0.22 5.98
N ALA A 79 -5.22 0.43 5.93
CA ALA A 79 -4.62 1.40 5.02
C ALA A 79 -3.53 0.75 4.17
N ILE A 80 -3.30 1.29 2.99
CA ILE A 80 -2.22 0.87 2.09
C ILE A 80 -1.51 2.10 1.53
N VAL A 81 -0.19 2.00 1.40
CA VAL A 81 0.65 2.94 0.67
C VAL A 81 1.33 2.16 -0.44
N ILE A 82 1.16 2.62 -1.67
CA ILE A 82 1.75 2.02 -2.87
C ILE A 82 2.72 3.03 -3.44
N ARG A 83 4.02 2.72 -3.46
CA ARG A 83 5.02 3.53 -4.16
C ARG A 83 5.55 2.73 -5.35
N CYS A 84 5.33 3.25 -6.55
CA CYS A 84 5.64 2.56 -7.80
C CYS A 84 6.40 3.46 -8.79
N ARG A 85 6.96 2.87 -9.84
CA ARG A 85 7.55 3.63 -10.94
C ARG A 85 6.46 4.33 -11.74
N GLU A 86 6.77 5.52 -12.25
CA GLU A 86 5.86 6.29 -13.10
C GLU A 86 5.34 5.45 -14.29
N GLU A 87 6.18 4.61 -14.90
CA GLU A 87 5.80 3.82 -16.09
C GLU A 87 4.64 2.82 -15.86
N ILE A 88 4.40 2.39 -14.61
CA ILE A 88 3.32 1.44 -14.27
C ILE A 88 2.14 2.10 -13.56
N HIS A 89 2.21 3.40 -13.26
CA HIS A 89 1.27 4.07 -12.35
C HIS A 89 -0.19 4.06 -12.87
N GLN A 90 -0.42 4.09 -14.19
CA GLN A 90 -1.76 4.04 -14.76
C GLN A 90 -2.46 2.70 -14.48
N LYS A 91 -1.71 1.60 -14.52
CA LYS A 91 -2.26 0.27 -14.20
C LYS A 91 -2.64 0.17 -12.72
N ILE A 92 -1.77 0.68 -11.86
CA ILE A 92 -2.02 0.79 -10.40
C ILE A 92 -3.27 1.62 -10.14
N LYS A 93 -3.39 2.79 -10.77
CA LYS A 93 -4.55 3.67 -10.64
C LYS A 93 -5.84 3.00 -11.10
N GLN A 94 -5.81 2.21 -12.17
CA GLN A 94 -6.98 1.45 -12.63
C GLN A 94 -7.44 0.40 -11.61
N VAL A 95 -6.51 -0.32 -10.97
CA VAL A 95 -6.84 -1.25 -9.88
C VAL A 95 -7.51 -0.50 -8.73
N LEU A 96 -6.95 0.64 -8.31
CA LEU A 96 -7.52 1.46 -7.23
C LEU A 96 -8.92 1.99 -7.56
N ILE A 97 -9.17 2.40 -8.81
CA ILE A 97 -10.52 2.79 -9.27
C ILE A 97 -11.48 1.60 -9.18
N GLY A 98 -11.07 0.41 -9.65
CA GLY A 98 -11.92 -0.78 -9.61
C GLY A 98 -12.29 -1.19 -8.18
N ILE A 99 -11.34 -1.17 -7.23
CA ILE A 99 -11.63 -1.42 -5.81
C ILE A 99 -12.59 -0.36 -5.25
N ASN A 100 -12.39 0.92 -5.60
CA ASN A 100 -13.27 2.00 -5.15
C ASN A 100 -14.71 1.81 -5.67
N GLU A 101 -14.88 1.38 -6.92
CA GLU A 101 -16.19 1.05 -7.50
C GLU A 101 -16.85 -0.16 -6.82
N GLN A 102 -16.07 -1.20 -6.48
CA GLN A 102 -16.57 -2.36 -5.73
C GLN A 102 -17.07 -1.96 -4.34
N ILE A 103 -16.31 -1.12 -3.63
CA ILE A 103 -16.70 -0.64 -2.30
C ILE A 103 -17.97 0.20 -2.39
N GLU A 104 -18.10 1.05 -3.41
CA GLU A 104 -19.33 1.83 -3.64
C GLU A 104 -20.54 0.92 -3.94
N GLU A 105 -20.35 -0.15 -4.71
CA GLU A 105 -21.41 -1.12 -4.98
C GLU A 105 -21.87 -1.86 -3.71
N GLU A 106 -20.94 -2.28 -2.86
CA GLU A 106 -21.24 -3.08 -1.66
C GLU A 106 -21.75 -2.23 -0.49
N TYR A 107 -21.17 -1.05 -0.28
CA TYR A 107 -21.40 -0.23 0.90
C TYR A 107 -22.19 1.05 0.62
N GLY A 108 -22.38 1.42 -0.65
CA GLY A 108 -22.96 2.71 -1.03
C GLY A 108 -22.10 3.90 -0.61
N ASP A 109 -20.83 3.65 -0.34
CA ASP A 109 -19.85 4.63 0.13
C ASP A 109 -18.62 4.59 -0.78
N THR A 110 -18.05 5.75 -1.02
CA THR A 110 -16.85 5.89 -1.85
C THR A 110 -15.72 6.30 -0.94
N PRO A 111 -14.74 5.42 -0.66
CA PRO A 111 -13.64 5.77 0.23
C PRO A 111 -12.87 7.02 -0.23
N PHE A 112 -12.87 7.30 -1.55
CA PHE A 112 -12.22 8.49 -2.12
C PHE A 112 -12.97 9.11 -3.29
N GLU A 113 -13.02 10.44 -3.30
CA GLU A 113 -13.50 11.22 -4.46
C GLU A 113 -12.46 11.25 -5.60
N THR A 114 -11.16 11.24 -5.28
CA THR A 114 -10.07 11.26 -6.27
C THR A 114 -8.89 10.38 -5.87
N ILE A 115 -8.26 9.74 -6.88
CA ILE A 115 -7.01 8.98 -6.72
C ILE A 115 -5.85 9.78 -7.32
N GLU A 116 -5.01 10.34 -6.45
CA GLU A 116 -3.96 11.32 -6.79
C GLU A 116 -2.57 10.85 -6.38
N ASN A 117 -1.55 11.32 -7.11
CA ASN A 117 -0.15 11.08 -6.74
C ASN A 117 0.22 12.01 -5.58
N VAL A 118 0.55 11.43 -4.42
CA VAL A 118 0.88 12.17 -3.20
C VAL A 118 2.38 12.17 -2.85
N ILE A 119 3.26 11.73 -3.75
CA ILE A 119 4.68 11.50 -3.43
C ILE A 119 5.44 12.72 -2.91
N ASN A 120 5.03 13.93 -3.33
CA ASN A 120 5.63 15.20 -2.92
C ASN A 120 4.78 15.96 -1.89
N ASN A 121 3.68 15.36 -1.43
CA ASN A 121 2.84 15.94 -0.41
C ASN A 121 3.53 15.84 0.95
N LYS A 122 3.10 16.68 1.88
CA LYS A 122 3.51 16.62 3.29
C LYS A 122 2.39 15.98 4.10
N ASP A 123 2.73 15.46 5.27
CA ASP A 123 1.79 14.91 6.25
C ASP A 123 0.96 13.73 5.68
N THR A 124 1.61 12.92 4.85
CA THR A 124 1.04 11.73 4.20
C THR A 124 0.78 10.60 5.19
N LEU A 125 -0.03 9.59 4.83
CA LEU A 125 -0.19 8.38 5.64
C LEU A 125 1.16 7.69 5.86
N LEU A 126 2.02 7.67 4.84
CA LEU A 126 3.35 7.16 4.99
C LEU A 126 4.16 7.90 6.07
N ASP A 127 4.18 9.24 6.05
CA ASP A 127 4.89 10.04 7.05
C ASP A 127 4.41 9.69 8.46
N LYS A 128 3.09 9.60 8.65
CA LYS A 128 2.46 9.23 9.92
C LYS A 128 2.86 7.83 10.38
N PHE A 129 2.96 6.85 9.47
CA PHE A 129 3.37 5.49 9.81
C PHE A 129 4.85 5.42 10.21
N LEU A 130 5.72 6.12 9.47
CA LEU A 130 7.16 6.16 9.76
C LEU A 130 7.43 6.79 11.14
N GLU A 131 6.77 7.90 11.45
CA GLU A 131 6.90 8.57 12.75
C GLU A 131 6.38 7.70 13.90
N ARG A 132 5.19 7.10 13.74
CA ARG A 132 4.55 6.32 14.81
C ARG A 132 5.30 5.03 15.12
N HIS A 133 5.80 4.34 14.11
CA HIS A 133 6.46 3.03 14.26
C HIS A 133 7.99 3.12 14.28
N ASN A 134 8.55 4.33 14.13
CA ASN A 134 9.97 4.63 14.22
C ASN A 134 10.83 3.71 13.31
N PHE A 135 10.40 3.55 12.05
CA PHE A 135 11.16 2.82 11.04
C PHE A 135 11.45 3.69 9.82
N SER A 136 12.39 3.25 8.99
CA SER A 136 12.76 3.91 7.74
C SER A 136 12.47 3.02 6.54
N ILE A 137 12.08 3.65 5.43
CA ILE A 137 11.87 3.01 4.13
C ILE A 137 13.06 3.19 3.18
N ASP A 138 14.08 3.94 3.58
CA ASP A 138 15.35 4.05 2.84
C ASP A 138 16.14 2.74 2.82
#